data_AF-A0A961X3S8-F1
#
_entry.id   AF-A0A961X3S8-F1
#
_cell.length_a   1.000
_cell.length_b   1.000
_cell.length_c   1.000
_cell.angle_alpha   90.00
_cell.angle_beta   90.00
_cell.angle_gamma   90.00
#
_symmetry.space_group_name_H-M   'P 1'
#
loop_
_entity.id
_entity.type
_entity.pdbx_description
1 polymer ?
#
loop_
_entity_poly.entity_id
_entity_poly.type
_entity_poly.pdbx_seq_one_letter_code
_entity_poly.pdbx_strand_id
1 'polypeptide(L)'
;MGRVRLILVIAGAALLASCGRFSFHDEDHAWRRPAEQRCLAQGMVQASAYVQPVSPINGRGVCGISRPFEVAAFMGGHVQVEPAATLDCNMTAAFDHWLASVVQPAAFARLGAGVTGLRVLSSYSCRTRNSERGAKMSEHAFGNAIDVASFTLADGREVAVEGGWRGGAGEQAFLRDIHSGACDTF
;
A
#
# COMPACT_ATOMS: atom_id res chain seq x y z
N MET A 1 31.83 -70.58 -30.92
CA MET A 1 31.89 -69.11 -31.03
C MET A 1 30.47 -68.57 -30.86
N GLY A 2 30.05 -68.28 -29.63
CA GLY A 2 28.71 -67.75 -29.33
C GLY A 2 28.85 -66.48 -28.52
N ARG A 3 28.45 -65.34 -29.08
CA ARG A 3 28.35 -64.06 -28.35
C ARG A 3 26.88 -63.80 -28.07
N VAL A 4 26.52 -63.76 -26.78
CA VAL A 4 25.19 -63.45 -26.28
C VAL A 4 25.27 -62.20 -25.42
N ARG A 5 24.36 -61.25 -25.71
CA ARG A 5 23.90 -60.09 -24.91
C ARG A 5 24.92 -58.95 -24.73
N LEU A 6 24.54 -57.67 -24.78
CA LEU A 6 23.45 -57.07 -24.02
C LEU A 6 23.00 -55.76 -24.70
N ILE A 7 21.72 -55.67 -25.06
CA ILE A 7 21.08 -54.41 -25.44
C ILE A 7 20.72 -53.69 -24.13
N LEU A 8 21.41 -52.58 -23.84
CA LEU A 8 21.05 -51.66 -22.77
C LEU A 8 20.18 -50.54 -23.36
N VAL A 9 18.87 -50.72 -23.22
CA VAL A 9 17.88 -49.64 -23.38
C VAL A 9 18.00 -48.74 -22.15
N ILE A 10 18.65 -47.59 -22.28
CA ILE A 10 18.57 -46.54 -21.25
C ILE A 10 17.30 -45.72 -21.55
N ALA A 11 16.19 -46.20 -21.01
CA ALA A 11 15.03 -45.36 -20.74
C ALA A 11 15.34 -44.55 -19.47
N GLY A 12 15.78 -43.31 -19.65
CA GLY A 12 16.04 -42.36 -18.56
C GLY A 12 15.30 -41.06 -18.84
N ALA A 13 14.06 -40.98 -18.37
CA ALA A 13 13.25 -39.78 -18.39
C ALA A 13 13.93 -38.65 -17.62
N ALA A 14 14.56 -37.71 -18.33
CA ALA A 14 15.00 -36.44 -17.76
C ALA A 14 13.83 -35.44 -17.74
N LEU A 15 12.78 -35.78 -16.96
CA LEU A 15 11.80 -34.81 -16.48
C LEU A 15 12.25 -34.34 -15.10
N LEU A 16 13.13 -33.35 -15.07
CA LEU A 16 13.19 -32.41 -13.96
C LEU A 16 13.00 -31.04 -14.55
N ALA A 17 11.72 -30.69 -14.72
CA ALA A 17 11.28 -29.32 -14.73
C ALA A 17 11.93 -28.63 -13.51
N SER A 18 12.82 -27.68 -13.77
CA SER A 18 13.31 -26.73 -12.78
C SER A 18 12.13 -25.88 -12.31
N CYS A 19 11.30 -26.42 -11.44
CA CYS A 19 10.43 -25.65 -10.58
C CYS A 19 11.32 -24.82 -9.64
N GLY A 20 11.29 -23.49 -9.76
CA GLY A 20 11.80 -22.63 -8.69
C GLY A 20 12.85 -21.57 -9.05
N ARG A 21 13.07 -21.22 -10.32
CA ARG A 21 13.75 -19.96 -10.64
C ARG A 21 12.76 -18.83 -10.91
N PHE A 22 11.93 -18.51 -9.91
CA PHE A 22 11.38 -17.16 -9.85
C PHE A 22 12.47 -16.25 -9.29
N SER A 23 13.37 -15.84 -10.18
CA SER A 23 14.19 -14.67 -9.94
C SER A 23 13.26 -13.46 -9.91
N PHE A 24 12.63 -13.19 -8.76
CA PHE A 24 12.16 -11.85 -8.44
C PHE A 24 13.40 -11.00 -8.17
N HIS A 25 14.15 -10.68 -9.23
CA HIS A 25 15.09 -9.57 -9.18
C HIS A 25 14.25 -8.30 -9.36
N ASP A 26 13.49 -7.94 -8.32
CA ASP A 26 13.29 -6.53 -8.04
C ASP A 26 14.37 -6.21 -7.02
N GLU A 27 15.50 -5.71 -7.51
CA GLU A 27 16.49 -5.01 -6.70
C GLU A 27 15.74 -4.22 -5.63
N ASP A 28 15.96 -4.59 -4.38
CA ASP A 28 15.68 -3.80 -3.17
C ASP A 28 15.72 -2.33 -3.57
N HIS A 29 14.55 -1.71 -3.79
CA HIS A 29 14.50 -0.47 -4.56
C HIS A 29 15.36 0.54 -3.81
N ALA A 30 16.56 0.80 -4.33
CA ALA A 30 17.64 1.41 -3.54
C ALA A 30 17.28 2.81 -3.03
N TRP A 31 16.25 3.43 -3.61
CA TRP A 31 15.71 4.71 -3.19
C TRP A 31 14.73 4.64 -1.99
N ARG A 32 14.10 3.49 -1.71
CA ARG A 32 13.09 3.36 -0.65
C ARG A 32 13.70 3.43 0.75
N ARG A 33 14.79 2.70 0.98
CA ARG A 33 15.47 2.71 2.30
C ARG A 33 16.01 4.09 2.66
N PRO A 34 16.71 4.83 1.77
CA PRO A 34 17.11 6.20 2.04
C PRO A 34 15.92 7.15 2.26
N ALA A 35 14.81 6.97 1.53
CA ALA A 35 13.62 7.79 1.70
C ALA A 35 12.99 7.59 3.09
N GLU A 36 12.75 6.32 3.48
CA GLU A 36 12.24 5.95 4.81
C GLU A 36 13.16 6.47 5.93
N GLN A 37 14.47 6.27 5.79
CA GLN A 37 15.46 6.75 6.75
C GLN A 37 15.47 8.27 6.88
N ARG A 38 15.33 9.00 5.76
CA ARG A 38 15.24 10.46 5.79
C ARG A 38 13.99 10.93 6.52
N CYS A 39 12.85 10.29 6.29
CA CYS A 39 11.60 10.60 7.00
C CYS A 39 11.73 10.41 8.51
N LEU A 40 12.31 9.27 8.91
CA LEU A 40 12.54 8.97 10.32
C LEU A 40 13.53 9.94 10.96
N ALA A 41 14.63 10.26 10.27
CA ALA A 41 15.65 11.19 10.75
C ALA A 41 15.13 12.62 10.89
N GLN A 42 14.19 13.02 10.03
CA GLN A 42 13.49 14.31 10.11
C GLN A 42 12.37 14.33 11.14
N GLY A 43 12.01 13.18 11.72
CA GLY A 43 10.90 13.08 12.68
C GLY A 43 9.54 13.45 12.07
N MET A 44 9.34 13.19 10.77
CA MET A 44 8.10 13.58 10.08
C MET A 44 6.88 12.81 10.60
N VAL A 45 7.09 11.65 11.23
CA VAL A 45 6.06 10.86 11.91
C VAL A 45 6.44 10.74 13.38
N GLN A 46 5.54 11.11 14.27
CA GLN A 46 5.71 10.98 15.71
C GLN A 46 4.83 9.86 16.25
N ALA A 47 5.40 8.99 17.08
CA ALA A 47 4.63 7.95 17.75
C ALA A 47 3.60 8.58 18.69
N SER A 48 2.38 8.05 18.67
CA SER A 48 1.25 8.51 19.47
C SER A 48 0.28 7.36 19.73
N ALA A 49 -0.78 7.59 20.50
CA ALA A 49 -1.85 6.61 20.71
C ALA A 49 -2.45 6.07 19.38
N TYR A 50 -2.39 6.86 18.30
CA TYR A 50 -2.98 6.55 16.99
C TYR A 50 -1.96 6.06 15.95
N VAL A 51 -0.68 6.33 16.17
CA VAL A 51 0.41 5.98 15.24
C VAL A 51 1.47 5.26 16.05
N GLN A 52 1.45 3.93 15.99
CA GLN A 52 2.29 3.08 16.82
C GLN A 52 3.40 2.45 15.98
N PRO A 53 4.68 2.57 16.37
CA PRO A 53 5.72 1.79 15.72
C PRO A 53 5.50 0.30 16.00
N VAL A 54 5.59 -0.53 14.97
CA VAL A 54 5.47 -1.99 15.10
C VAL A 54 6.77 -2.67 14.67
N SER A 55 6.84 -3.99 14.91
CA SER A 55 8.04 -4.76 14.59
C SER A 55 8.28 -4.78 13.08
N PRO A 56 9.55 -4.78 12.62
CA PRO A 56 9.88 -4.84 11.21
C PRO A 56 9.20 -6.02 10.51
N ILE A 57 8.67 -5.78 9.31
CA ILE A 57 8.00 -6.81 8.53
C ILE A 57 9.00 -7.34 7.51
N ASN A 58 9.34 -8.63 7.62
CA ASN A 58 10.21 -9.34 6.68
C ASN A 58 9.34 -10.33 5.89
N GLY A 59 8.78 -9.86 4.77
CA GLY A 59 7.93 -10.67 3.90
C GLY A 59 8.72 -11.63 3.02
N ARG A 60 8.02 -12.38 2.17
CA ARG A 60 8.68 -13.26 1.18
C ARG A 60 9.39 -12.42 0.12
N GLY A 61 10.61 -12.81 -0.23
CA GLY A 61 11.39 -12.12 -1.26
C GLY A 61 11.77 -10.71 -0.83
N VAL A 62 11.41 -9.71 -1.64
CA VAL A 62 11.77 -8.31 -1.42
C VAL A 62 10.73 -7.54 -0.59
N CYS A 63 9.60 -8.17 -0.23
CA CYS A 63 8.55 -7.53 0.55
C CYS A 63 9.03 -7.21 1.98
N GLY A 64 8.63 -6.05 2.49
CA GLY A 64 8.88 -5.71 3.88
C GLY A 64 8.84 -4.21 4.15
N ILE A 65 8.83 -3.88 5.44
CA ILE A 65 8.91 -2.51 5.95
C ILE A 65 9.92 -2.53 7.10
N SER A 66 10.95 -1.67 7.03
CA SER A 66 12.03 -1.68 8.02
C SER A 66 11.56 -1.08 9.35
N ARG A 67 10.78 -0.01 9.29
CA ARG A 67 10.27 0.72 10.46
C ARG A 67 8.77 1.04 10.26
N PRO A 68 7.90 0.02 10.31
CA PRO A 68 6.48 0.19 10.07
C PRO A 68 5.78 0.92 11.20
N PHE A 69 4.71 1.62 10.82
CA PHE A 69 3.71 2.15 11.73
C PHE A 69 2.38 1.45 11.51
N GLU A 70 1.71 1.11 12.61
CA GLU A 70 0.27 0.85 12.62
C GLU A 70 -0.46 2.16 12.91
N VAL A 71 -1.31 2.57 11.97
CA VAL A 71 -1.98 3.87 11.95
C VAL A 71 -3.48 3.66 12.10
N ALA A 72 -4.00 3.91 13.29
CA ALA A 72 -5.42 3.85 13.62
C ALA A 72 -6.14 5.19 13.42
N ALA A 73 -5.40 6.30 13.37
CA ALA A 73 -5.94 7.61 12.98
C ALA A 73 -4.84 8.54 12.47
N PHE A 74 -5.24 9.45 11.59
CA PHE A 74 -4.43 10.57 11.11
C PHE A 74 -4.86 11.89 11.76
N MET A 75 -4.11 12.95 11.49
CA MET A 75 -4.34 14.30 11.95
C MET A 75 -4.53 14.35 13.48
N GLY A 76 -3.63 13.71 14.23
CA GLY A 76 -3.69 13.70 15.70
C GLY A 76 -4.94 13.03 16.29
N GLY A 77 -5.61 12.16 15.55
CA GLY A 77 -6.84 11.48 16.00
C GLY A 77 -8.13 12.05 15.42
N HIS A 78 -8.07 13.11 14.60
CA HIS A 78 -9.26 13.70 14.00
C HIS A 78 -9.87 12.86 12.88
N VAL A 79 -9.04 12.06 12.18
CA VAL A 79 -9.48 11.21 11.07
C VAL A 79 -9.20 9.74 11.42
N GLN A 80 -10.22 9.01 11.84
CA GLN A 80 -10.12 7.60 12.21
C GLN A 80 -9.90 6.71 10.99
N VAL A 81 -9.17 5.61 11.15
CA VAL A 81 -8.80 4.69 10.07
C VAL A 81 -9.28 3.29 10.43
N GLU A 82 -10.19 2.75 9.62
CA GLU A 82 -10.76 1.42 9.85
C GLU A 82 -10.67 0.50 8.62
N PRO A 83 -10.01 -0.67 8.72
CA PRO A 83 -9.12 -1.08 9.81
C PRO A 83 -7.85 -0.22 9.85
N ALA A 84 -7.10 -0.27 10.96
CA ALA A 84 -5.81 0.41 11.07
C ALA A 84 -4.87 0.02 9.92
N ALA A 85 -4.15 1.00 9.36
CA ALA A 85 -3.27 0.81 8.22
C ALA A 85 -1.84 0.53 8.66
N THR A 86 -1.17 -0.42 8.02
CA THR A 86 0.27 -0.65 8.21
C THR A 86 1.05 0.03 7.08
N LEU A 87 1.82 1.07 7.43
CA LEU A 87 2.49 1.95 6.46
C LEU A 87 3.96 2.19 6.85
N ASP A 88 4.77 2.60 5.88
CA ASP A 88 6.10 3.15 6.15
C ASP A 88 6.03 4.62 6.62
N CYS A 89 7.18 5.18 7.02
CA CYS A 89 7.26 6.57 7.48
C CYS A 89 6.81 7.58 6.41
N ASN A 90 7.30 7.42 5.17
CA ASN A 90 7.07 8.38 4.10
C ASN A 90 5.61 8.45 3.73
N MET A 91 4.99 7.29 3.54
CA MET A 91 3.58 7.16 3.19
C MET A 91 2.70 7.69 4.33
N THR A 92 3.05 7.40 5.59
CA THR A 92 2.32 7.95 6.75
C THR A 92 2.36 9.48 6.76
N ALA A 93 3.55 10.09 6.61
CA ALA A 93 3.71 11.54 6.60
C ALA A 93 3.01 12.20 5.40
N ALA A 94 3.17 11.64 4.21
CA ALA A 94 2.58 12.17 2.98
C ALA A 94 1.05 12.08 3.00
N PHE A 95 0.49 10.97 3.52
CA PHE A 95 -0.95 10.82 3.64
C PHE A 95 -1.57 11.77 4.67
N ASP A 96 -0.92 11.95 5.82
CA ASP A 96 -1.34 12.94 6.83
C ASP A 96 -1.36 14.36 6.25
N HIS A 97 -0.31 14.71 5.50
CA HIS A 97 -0.23 15.99 4.80
C HIS A 97 -1.34 16.13 3.74
N TRP A 98 -1.57 15.12 2.90
CA TRP A 98 -2.63 15.13 1.90
C TRP A 98 -4.02 15.31 2.53
N LEU A 99 -4.29 14.62 3.65
CA LEU A 99 -5.53 14.80 4.39
C LEU A 99 -5.70 16.25 4.85
N ALA A 100 -4.67 16.82 5.48
CA ALA A 100 -4.73 18.16 6.04
C ALA A 100 -4.82 19.26 4.98
N SER A 101 -4.06 19.13 3.89
CA SER A 101 -3.88 20.20 2.89
C SER A 101 -4.83 20.11 1.69
N VAL A 102 -5.35 18.91 1.38
CA VAL A 102 -6.20 18.68 0.20
C VAL A 102 -7.58 18.18 0.61
N VAL A 103 -7.65 17.08 1.36
CA VAL A 103 -8.93 16.40 1.63
C VAL A 103 -9.85 17.25 2.51
N GLN A 104 -9.34 17.79 3.62
CA GLN A 104 -10.16 18.61 4.51
C GLN A 104 -10.69 19.88 3.82
N PRO A 105 -9.85 20.70 3.15
CA PRO A 105 -10.35 21.86 2.41
C PRO A 105 -11.37 21.50 1.34
N ALA A 106 -11.14 20.44 0.57
CA ALA A 106 -12.09 19.98 -0.45
C ALA A 106 -13.42 19.53 0.16
N ALA A 107 -13.38 18.80 1.28
CA ALA A 107 -14.57 18.34 1.97
C ALA A 107 -15.43 19.51 2.46
N PHE A 108 -14.82 20.52 3.11
CA PHE A 108 -15.55 21.73 3.50
C PHE A 108 -16.11 22.50 2.30
N ALA A 109 -15.31 22.69 1.24
CA ALA A 109 -15.72 23.47 0.07
C ALA A 109 -16.83 22.82 -0.75
N ARG A 110 -16.83 21.48 -0.87
CA ARG A 110 -17.75 20.73 -1.74
C ARG A 110 -18.92 20.11 -1.00
N LEU A 111 -18.72 19.74 0.26
CA LEU A 111 -19.67 18.96 1.04
C LEU A 111 -20.14 19.70 2.28
N GLY A 112 -19.47 20.78 2.71
CA GLY A 112 -19.85 21.57 3.87
C GLY A 112 -19.50 20.93 5.22
N ALA A 113 -18.80 19.79 5.22
CA ALA A 113 -18.38 19.07 6.42
C ALA A 113 -16.98 18.47 6.23
N GLY A 114 -16.19 18.45 7.30
CA GLY A 114 -14.86 17.83 7.30
C GLY A 114 -14.93 16.31 7.36
N VAL A 115 -13.84 15.65 6.95
CA VAL A 115 -13.70 14.19 7.06
C VAL A 115 -13.31 13.81 8.48
N THR A 116 -13.94 12.78 9.04
CA THR A 116 -13.68 12.26 10.39
C THR A 116 -13.28 10.79 10.39
N GLY A 117 -13.47 10.08 9.26
CA GLY A 117 -13.17 8.66 9.17
C GLY A 117 -12.80 8.22 7.76
N LEU A 118 -12.01 7.15 7.68
CA LEU A 118 -11.56 6.50 6.46
C LEU A 118 -11.84 5.00 6.58
N ARG A 119 -12.50 4.45 5.55
CA ARG A 119 -12.54 3.01 5.36
C ARG A 119 -11.37 2.59 4.48
N VAL A 120 -10.50 1.71 4.97
CA VAL A 120 -9.34 1.22 4.22
C VAL A 120 -9.63 -0.17 3.66
N LEU A 121 -9.28 -0.38 2.39
CA LEU A 121 -9.38 -1.68 1.73
C LEU A 121 -8.08 -2.47 1.82
N SER A 122 -6.94 -1.78 1.72
CA SER A 122 -5.62 -2.39 1.72
C SER A 122 -4.57 -1.38 2.18
N SER A 123 -3.60 -1.84 2.97
CA SER A 123 -2.39 -1.10 3.34
C SER A 123 -1.16 -1.96 3.02
N TYR A 124 -0.56 -2.65 3.98
CA TYR A 124 0.50 -3.61 3.67
C TYR A 124 -0.06 -4.89 3.02
N SER A 125 0.49 -5.26 1.86
CA SER A 125 0.15 -6.51 1.16
C SER A 125 1.30 -6.98 0.27
N CYS A 126 1.93 -8.09 0.63
CA CYS A 126 3.04 -8.67 -0.15
C CYS A 126 2.51 -9.40 -1.40
N ARG A 127 2.34 -8.65 -2.49
CA ARG A 127 1.89 -9.15 -3.80
C ARG A 127 2.50 -8.34 -4.95
N THR A 128 2.51 -8.93 -6.14
CA THR A 128 2.78 -8.19 -7.37
C THR A 128 1.65 -7.22 -7.67
N ARG A 129 1.93 -6.19 -8.48
CA ARG A 129 0.91 -5.26 -8.97
C ARG A 129 -0.19 -6.05 -9.68
N ASN A 130 -1.45 -5.71 -9.38
CA ASN A 130 -2.64 -6.42 -9.87
C ASN A 130 -2.67 -7.94 -9.56
N SER A 131 -1.80 -8.42 -8.67
CA SER A 131 -1.61 -9.86 -8.40
C SER A 131 -1.22 -10.67 -9.66
N GLU A 132 -0.64 -10.01 -10.66
CA GLU A 132 -0.20 -10.63 -11.91
C GLU A 132 1.16 -11.31 -11.73
N ARG A 133 1.28 -12.58 -12.09
CA ARG A 133 2.52 -13.34 -11.95
C ARG A 133 3.61 -12.76 -12.86
N GLY A 134 4.75 -12.41 -12.26
CA GLY A 134 5.90 -11.85 -13.00
C GLY A 134 5.83 -10.35 -13.25
N ALA A 135 4.75 -9.68 -12.81
CA ALA A 135 4.70 -8.22 -12.80
C ALA A 135 5.58 -7.63 -11.68
N LYS A 136 5.89 -6.34 -11.79
CA LYS A 136 6.57 -5.55 -10.75
C LYS A 136 5.84 -5.70 -9.40
N MET A 137 6.61 -5.66 -8.30
CA MET A 137 6.02 -5.60 -6.96
C MET A 137 5.10 -4.38 -6.77
N SER A 138 4.00 -4.59 -6.04
CA SER A 138 3.09 -3.51 -5.66
C SER A 138 3.72 -2.61 -4.59
N GLU A 139 3.37 -1.32 -4.58
CA GLU A 139 3.77 -0.39 -3.51
C GLU A 139 3.26 -0.83 -2.12
N HIS A 140 2.14 -1.56 -2.05
CA HIS A 140 1.65 -2.19 -0.82
C HIS A 140 2.64 -3.20 -0.22
N ALA A 141 3.50 -3.83 -1.04
CA ALA A 141 4.49 -4.80 -0.56
C ALA A 141 5.59 -4.14 0.29
N PHE A 142 5.63 -2.81 0.29
CA PHE A 142 6.64 -2.00 0.96
C PHE A 142 6.02 -0.99 1.96
N GLY A 143 4.72 -1.08 2.24
CA GLY A 143 4.03 -0.11 3.11
C GLY A 143 3.89 1.29 2.50
N ASN A 144 4.13 1.43 1.20
CA ASN A 144 4.14 2.71 0.48
C ASN A 144 2.85 2.94 -0.32
N ALA A 145 1.74 2.34 0.12
CA ALA A 145 0.42 2.52 -0.49
C ALA A 145 -0.72 2.20 0.49
N ILE A 146 -1.83 2.92 0.30
CA ILE A 146 -3.08 2.76 1.04
C ILE A 146 -4.25 2.91 0.06
N ASP A 147 -5.17 1.95 0.09
CA ASP A 147 -6.40 1.96 -0.71
C ASP A 147 -7.56 2.39 0.18
N VAL A 148 -8.22 3.50 -0.16
CA VAL A 148 -9.36 4.04 0.58
C VAL A 148 -10.67 3.66 -0.12
N ALA A 149 -11.59 3.05 0.61
CA ALA A 149 -12.93 2.71 0.13
C ALA A 149 -13.89 3.90 0.23
N SER A 150 -13.82 4.66 1.33
CA SER A 150 -14.75 5.76 1.60
C SER A 150 -14.23 6.74 2.64
N PHE A 151 -14.83 7.92 2.62
CA PHE A 151 -14.62 9.00 3.59
C PHE A 151 -15.92 9.21 4.39
N THR A 152 -15.83 9.17 5.71
CA THR A 152 -16.93 9.55 6.61
C THR A 152 -16.81 11.01 6.96
N LEU A 153 -17.89 11.77 6.86
CA LEU A 153 -17.96 13.19 7.21
C LEU A 153 -18.43 13.41 8.64
N ALA A 154 -18.15 14.59 9.18
CA ALA A 154 -18.57 15.00 10.53
C ALA A 154 -20.10 15.00 10.74
N ASP A 155 -20.88 15.11 9.67
CA ASP A 155 -22.35 15.03 9.71
C ASP A 155 -22.91 13.61 9.52
N GLY A 156 -22.03 12.60 9.47
CA GLY A 156 -22.37 11.18 9.37
C GLY A 156 -22.57 10.67 7.94
N ARG A 157 -22.49 11.52 6.91
CA ARG A 157 -22.51 11.04 5.52
C ARG A 157 -21.25 10.27 5.18
N GLU A 158 -21.39 9.29 4.29
CA GLU A 158 -20.27 8.50 3.75
C GLU A 158 -20.14 8.76 2.26
N VAL A 159 -18.95 9.16 1.80
CA VAL A 159 -18.62 9.31 0.39
C VAL A 159 -17.79 8.11 -0.03
N ALA A 160 -18.42 7.16 -0.73
CA ALA A 160 -17.74 5.99 -1.28
C ALA A 160 -16.92 6.37 -2.53
N VAL A 161 -15.69 5.86 -2.63
CA VAL A 161 -14.81 6.12 -3.77
C VAL A 161 -15.36 5.45 -5.03
N GLU A 162 -15.75 4.17 -4.97
CA GLU A 162 -16.24 3.44 -6.16
C GLU A 162 -17.51 4.07 -6.76
N GLY A 163 -18.50 4.40 -5.91
CA GLY A 163 -19.78 4.95 -6.34
C GLY A 163 -19.79 6.47 -6.52
N GLY A 164 -18.99 7.21 -5.75
CA GLY A 164 -19.08 8.67 -5.67
C GLY A 164 -18.70 9.40 -6.95
N TRP A 165 -17.91 8.79 -7.85
CA TRP A 165 -17.61 9.35 -9.18
C TRP A 165 -18.86 9.53 -10.06
N ARG A 166 -19.94 8.82 -9.73
CA ARG A 166 -21.27 8.92 -10.38
C ARG A 166 -22.35 9.38 -9.39
N GLY A 167 -21.95 9.81 -8.19
CA GLY A 167 -22.82 10.24 -7.10
C GLY A 167 -23.35 11.67 -7.29
N GLY A 168 -23.64 12.35 -6.18
CA GLY A 168 -24.09 13.74 -6.21
C GLY A 168 -23.02 14.70 -6.76
N ALA A 169 -23.42 15.85 -7.30
CA ALA A 169 -22.48 16.82 -7.88
C ALA A 169 -21.36 17.25 -6.90
N GLY A 170 -21.69 17.38 -5.60
CA GLY A 170 -20.72 17.68 -4.55
C GLY A 170 -19.70 16.54 -4.33
N GLU A 171 -20.16 15.28 -4.31
CA GLU A 171 -19.28 14.11 -4.14
C GLU A 171 -18.34 13.94 -5.34
N GLN A 172 -18.87 14.11 -6.55
CA GLN A 172 -18.06 14.07 -7.77
C GLN A 172 -16.99 15.16 -7.77
N ALA A 173 -17.35 16.38 -7.39
CA ALA A 173 -16.41 17.50 -7.30
C ALA A 173 -15.35 17.25 -6.21
N PHE A 174 -15.77 16.76 -5.04
CA PHE A 174 -14.87 16.39 -3.96
C PHE A 174 -13.86 15.32 -4.40
N LEU A 175 -14.31 14.22 -4.98
CA LEU A 175 -13.43 13.14 -5.43
C LEU A 175 -12.46 13.58 -6.53
N ARG A 176 -12.90 14.44 -7.45
CA ARG A 176 -12.02 15.03 -8.48
C ARG A 176 -10.94 15.90 -7.86
N ASP A 177 -11.30 16.76 -6.91
CA ASP A 177 -10.35 17.68 -6.27
C ASP A 177 -9.29 16.91 -5.48
N ILE A 178 -9.70 15.93 -4.67
CA ILE A 178 -8.74 15.16 -3.86
C ILE A 178 -7.88 14.23 -4.71
N HIS A 179 -8.42 13.68 -5.81
CA HIS A 179 -7.66 12.89 -6.76
C HIS A 179 -6.62 13.76 -7.47
N SER A 180 -6.98 14.98 -7.88
CA SER A 180 -6.02 15.90 -8.49
C SER A 180 -4.89 16.25 -7.52
N GLY A 181 -5.21 16.61 -6.27
CA GLY A 181 -4.19 16.94 -5.27
C GLY A 181 -3.36 15.74 -4.80
N ALA A 182 -3.85 14.51 -4.96
CA ALA A 182 -3.06 13.31 -4.71
C ALA A 182 -1.88 13.19 -5.69
N CYS A 183 -2.08 13.51 -6.98
CA CYS A 183 -1.02 13.49 -7.99
C CYS A 183 0.11 14.49 -7.72
N ASP A 184 -0.15 15.55 -6.96
CA ASP A 184 0.86 16.53 -6.57
C ASP A 184 1.62 16.09 -5.29
N THR A 185 1.07 15.14 -4.53
CA THR A 185 1.63 14.68 -3.25
C THR A 185 2.44 13.38 -3.37
N PHE A 186 1.99 12.43 -4.19
CA PHE A 186 2.56 11.09 -4.33
C PHE A 186 3.21 10.85 -5.70
#